data_AF-A0A7L2S1R2-F1
#
_entry.id   AF-A0A7L2S1R2-F1
#
_cell.length_a   1.000
_cell.length_b   1.000
_cell.length_c   1.000
_cell.angle_alpha   90.00
_cell.angle_beta   90.00
_cell.angle_gamma   90.00
#
_symmetry.space_group_name_H-M   'P 1'
#
loop_
_entity.id
_entity.type
_entity.pdbx_description
1 polymer ?
#
loop_
_entity_poly.entity_id
_entity_poly.type
_entity_poly.pdbx_seq_one_letter_code
_entity_poly.pdbx_strand_id
1 'polypeptide(L)'
;MEDLENNTTVFSTLRSLNNFISQRMEGVSGLATPGSSQSSLQMQYQQRMQLEEQAGQIHSKSQLLQVEREKMQMELSHKRARIELEKAANTNARNYEREADRNQELLTRIKQYQERETEAENKLKEQMEMNKSYKKSMETMSKKMQEKESKLAEANETITVLKGKISELQWNIMNQEMQMTSQDSQKQELMEQLDVEKKKWQEASQQIQTLQASQSLLAEYEQKIKDLEQKLSQQEQDALIVKNMKAELARFPKMERELRQLREENAYFREMKENNGLLKEEVEGLQRKLERYEKVQAQLVTVELENEKLLGKLQSWEKLDQSTGLNIRTPDDLSRQIVALQQRELTLKEQNSTFMN
;
A
#
# COMPACT_ATOMS: atom_id res chain seq x y z
N MET A 1 -125.98 29.69 -4.56
CA MET A 1 -126.42 29.44 -5.94
C MET A 1 -127.06 28.06 -5.93
N GLU A 2 -128.37 27.83 -6.02
CA GLU A 2 -129.59 28.61 -6.33
C GLU A 2 -130.69 27.97 -5.45
N ASP A 3 -131.50 28.68 -4.67
CA ASP A 3 -132.65 29.54 -4.98
C ASP A 3 -133.87 28.86 -5.63
N LEU A 4 -135.04 29.42 -5.26
CA LEU A 4 -136.44 29.16 -5.60
C LEU A 4 -137.16 28.08 -4.77
N GLU A 5 -137.86 28.41 -3.68
CA GLU A 5 -138.96 29.38 -3.52
C GLU A 5 -140.16 29.03 -4.43
N ASN A 6 -141.24 28.46 -3.85
CA ASN A 6 -142.54 29.13 -3.85
C ASN A 6 -143.64 28.30 -3.14
N ASN A 7 -144.17 28.94 -2.10
CA ASN A 7 -145.39 28.65 -1.38
C ASN A 7 -146.64 28.72 -2.29
N THR A 8 -147.82 28.47 -1.71
CA THR A 8 -149.13 29.08 -2.08
C THR A 8 -150.15 28.18 -2.80
N THR A 9 -150.52 27.04 -2.22
CA THR A 9 -151.77 26.31 -2.63
C THR A 9 -152.64 25.86 -1.46
N VAL A 10 -152.06 25.75 -0.26
CA VAL A 10 -152.79 25.28 0.94
C VAL A 10 -153.65 26.39 1.59
N PHE A 11 -153.36 27.66 1.31
CA PHE A 11 -154.09 28.81 1.86
C PHE A 11 -155.23 29.36 0.97
N SER A 12 -155.36 28.91 -0.30
CA SER A 12 -156.41 29.38 -1.23
C SER A 12 -157.68 28.52 -1.20
N THR A 13 -157.59 27.26 -0.77
CA THR A 13 -158.75 26.35 -0.69
C THR A 13 -159.57 26.50 0.60
N LEU A 14 -159.03 27.15 1.64
CA LEU A 14 -159.76 27.44 2.89
C LEU A 14 -160.54 28.78 2.87
N ARG A 15 -160.38 29.61 1.82
CA ARG A 15 -161.08 30.91 1.70
C ARG A 15 -162.29 30.87 0.74
N SER A 16 -162.48 29.81 -0.06
CA SER A 16 -163.59 29.70 -1.04
C SER A 16 -164.83 28.93 -0.55
N LEU A 17 -164.77 28.23 0.58
CA LEU A 17 -165.93 27.49 1.13
C LEU A 17 -166.74 28.29 2.18
N ASN A 18 -166.17 29.36 2.73
CA ASN A 18 -166.87 30.25 3.66
C ASN A 18 -167.87 31.21 2.97
N ASN A 19 -167.78 31.37 1.64
CA ASN A 19 -168.68 32.22 0.84
C ASN A 19 -169.86 31.47 0.21
N PHE A 20 -169.95 30.14 0.29
CA PHE A 20 -171.06 29.39 -0.31
C PHE A 20 -172.22 29.11 0.66
N ILE A 21 -172.02 29.32 1.97
CA ILE A 21 -173.03 29.03 3.01
C ILE A 21 -174.02 30.20 3.22
N SER A 22 -173.80 31.38 2.61
CA SER A 22 -174.56 32.60 2.97
C SER A 22 -175.63 33.10 1.99
N GLN A 23 -175.93 32.45 0.85
CA GLN A 23 -176.98 32.97 -0.07
C GLN A 23 -177.75 31.89 -0.84
N ARG A 24 -178.79 31.32 -0.22
CA ARG A 24 -180.11 31.11 -0.87
C ARG A 24 -181.19 30.88 0.19
N MET A 25 -181.88 31.96 0.52
CA MET A 25 -183.07 31.99 1.36
C MET A 25 -184.32 32.07 0.48
N GLU A 26 -185.39 31.43 0.97
CA GLU A 26 -186.80 31.84 0.88
C GLU A 26 -187.62 31.67 -0.40
N GLY A 27 -188.88 31.22 -0.19
CA GLY A 27 -189.92 31.03 -1.21
C GLY A 27 -190.82 29.82 -0.87
N VAL A 28 -191.56 29.73 0.23
CA VAL A 28 -192.76 30.49 0.68
C VAL A 28 -193.92 29.51 0.88
N SER A 29 -194.59 29.71 2.02
CA SER A 29 -195.69 28.97 2.64
C SER A 29 -197.07 29.11 1.98
N GLY A 30 -197.98 28.23 2.41
CA GLY A 30 -199.42 28.47 2.56
C GLY A 30 -200.29 27.97 1.41
N LEU A 31 -201.57 27.64 1.56
CA LEU A 31 -202.51 27.37 2.65
C LEU A 31 -203.82 26.92 1.93
N ALA A 32 -204.79 26.38 2.68
CA ALA A 32 -206.24 26.33 2.38
C ALA A 32 -206.86 25.03 1.77
N THR A 33 -207.79 24.49 2.55
CA THR A 33 -209.00 23.69 2.26
C THR A 33 -210.04 24.49 1.42
N PRO A 34 -211.26 23.99 1.07
CA PRO A 34 -211.86 22.64 1.16
C PRO A 34 -212.53 22.15 -0.15
N GLY A 35 -212.99 20.89 -0.19
CA GLY A 35 -214.03 20.47 -1.16
C GLY A 35 -214.18 18.97 -1.43
N SER A 36 -215.00 18.32 -0.60
CA SER A 36 -215.90 17.18 -0.91
C SER A 36 -215.42 15.90 -1.62
N SER A 37 -215.84 14.78 -1.01
CA SER A 37 -216.20 13.47 -1.61
C SER A 37 -215.15 12.35 -1.54
N GLN A 38 -215.41 11.42 -0.61
CA GLN A 38 -214.68 10.21 -0.25
C GLN A 38 -214.51 9.21 -1.43
N SER A 39 -213.28 8.78 -1.74
CA SER A 39 -212.88 7.43 -2.26
C SER A 39 -211.51 7.33 -2.99
N SER A 40 -210.44 8.04 -2.57
CA SER A 40 -209.13 8.01 -3.30
C SER A 40 -207.87 7.59 -2.52
N LEU A 41 -207.97 7.22 -1.24
CA LEU A 41 -206.79 6.96 -0.38
C LEU A 41 -206.00 5.67 -0.71
N GLN A 42 -206.66 4.64 -1.24
CA GLN A 42 -206.03 3.32 -1.47
C GLN A 42 -205.13 3.28 -2.71
N MET A 43 -205.51 3.99 -3.77
CA MET A 43 -204.66 4.20 -4.96
C MET A 43 -203.37 4.95 -4.60
N GLN A 44 -203.47 5.92 -3.68
CA GLN A 44 -202.33 6.74 -3.28
C GLN A 44 -201.27 5.93 -2.51
N TYR A 45 -201.68 4.97 -1.67
CA TYR A 45 -200.74 4.12 -0.91
C TYR A 45 -199.99 3.13 -1.80
N GLN A 46 -200.70 2.51 -2.75
CA GLN A 46 -200.12 1.56 -3.70
C GLN A 46 -199.15 2.27 -4.66
N GLN A 47 -199.50 3.49 -5.08
CA GLN A 47 -198.63 4.36 -5.86
C GLN A 47 -197.39 4.81 -5.05
N ARG A 48 -197.54 5.08 -3.75
CA ARG A 48 -196.41 5.45 -2.87
C ARG A 48 -195.47 4.28 -2.60
N MET A 49 -195.98 3.07 -2.40
CA MET A 49 -195.16 1.86 -2.21
C MET A 49 -194.40 1.50 -3.50
N GLN A 50 -195.05 1.63 -4.67
CA GLN A 50 -194.38 1.46 -5.96
C GLN A 50 -193.29 2.51 -6.18
N LEU A 51 -193.52 3.77 -5.78
CA LEU A 51 -192.50 4.82 -5.84
C LEU A 51 -191.35 4.57 -4.86
N GLU A 52 -191.62 4.01 -3.68
CA GLU A 52 -190.60 3.66 -2.68
C GLU A 52 -189.77 2.43 -3.10
N GLU A 53 -190.41 1.41 -3.70
CA GLU A 53 -189.71 0.27 -4.28
C GLU A 53 -188.90 0.67 -5.51
N GLN A 54 -189.43 1.57 -6.36
CA GLN A 54 -188.66 2.20 -7.44
C GLN A 54 -187.50 3.04 -6.91
N ALA A 55 -187.72 3.82 -5.85
CA ALA A 55 -186.65 4.60 -5.20
C ALA A 55 -185.59 3.68 -4.59
N GLY A 56 -185.96 2.57 -3.95
CA GLY A 56 -185.07 1.55 -3.42
C GLY A 56 -184.30 0.79 -4.51
N GLN A 57 -184.96 0.50 -5.64
CA GLN A 57 -184.29 -0.04 -6.83
C GLN A 57 -183.32 0.97 -7.45
N ILE A 58 -183.66 2.26 -7.47
CA ILE A 58 -182.75 3.32 -7.94
C ILE A 58 -181.58 3.49 -6.99
N HIS A 59 -181.80 3.49 -5.67
CA HIS A 59 -180.75 3.59 -4.66
C HIS A 59 -179.82 2.39 -4.68
N SER A 60 -180.34 1.16 -4.75
CA SER A 60 -179.51 -0.05 -4.85
C SER A 60 -178.73 -0.11 -6.17
N LYS A 61 -179.35 0.26 -7.31
CA LYS A 61 -178.64 0.41 -8.59
C LYS A 61 -177.57 1.50 -8.52
N SER A 62 -177.85 2.62 -7.87
CA SER A 62 -176.88 3.71 -7.68
C SER A 62 -175.72 3.31 -6.77
N GLN A 63 -176.00 2.60 -5.68
CA GLN A 63 -174.98 2.08 -4.76
C GLN A 63 -174.13 1.00 -5.43
N LEU A 64 -174.74 0.12 -6.22
CA LEU A 64 -174.02 -0.87 -7.03
C LEU A 64 -173.12 -0.19 -8.07
N LEU A 65 -173.63 0.82 -8.79
CA LEU A 65 -172.82 1.61 -9.73
C LEU A 65 -171.69 2.37 -9.03
N GLN A 66 -171.91 2.87 -7.81
CA GLN A 66 -170.87 3.52 -7.02
C GLN A 66 -169.78 2.52 -6.60
N VAL A 67 -170.16 1.35 -6.08
CA VAL A 67 -169.21 0.30 -5.71
C VAL A 67 -168.47 -0.24 -6.94
N GLU A 68 -169.13 -0.37 -8.10
CA GLU A 68 -168.45 -0.72 -9.36
C GLU A 68 -167.45 0.34 -9.80
N ARG A 69 -167.78 1.64 -9.67
CA ARG A 69 -166.85 2.73 -9.94
C ARG A 69 -165.66 2.72 -8.98
N GLU A 70 -165.89 2.52 -7.68
CA GLU A 70 -164.84 2.43 -6.65
C GLU A 70 -163.95 1.20 -6.87
N LYS A 71 -164.55 0.04 -7.18
CA LYS A 71 -163.81 -1.18 -7.56
C LYS A 71 -162.96 -0.93 -8.79
N MET A 72 -163.52 -0.35 -9.85
CA MET A 72 -162.77 -0.04 -11.07
C MET A 72 -161.65 0.97 -10.80
N GLN A 73 -161.89 1.98 -9.95
CA GLN A 73 -160.88 2.95 -9.53
C GLN A 73 -159.77 2.30 -8.69
N MET A 74 -160.10 1.42 -7.75
CA MET A 74 -159.13 0.68 -6.95
C MET A 74 -158.33 -0.30 -7.81
N GLU A 75 -158.95 -1.01 -8.75
CA GLU A 75 -158.25 -1.89 -9.69
C GLU A 75 -157.28 -1.10 -10.57
N LEU A 76 -157.68 0.06 -11.08
CA LEU A 76 -156.79 0.96 -11.81
C LEU A 76 -155.66 1.49 -10.92
N SER A 77 -155.95 1.83 -9.67
CA SER A 77 -154.94 2.26 -8.68
C SER A 77 -153.93 1.16 -8.37
N HIS A 78 -154.38 -0.07 -8.11
CA HIS A 78 -153.51 -1.23 -7.85
C HIS A 78 -152.68 -1.58 -9.09
N LYS A 79 -153.27 -1.52 -10.29
CA LYS A 79 -152.52 -1.67 -11.55
C LYS A 79 -151.44 -0.59 -11.68
N ARG A 80 -151.74 0.68 -11.36
CA ARG A 80 -150.75 1.79 -11.36
C ARG A 80 -149.65 1.55 -10.33
N ALA A 81 -150.00 1.24 -9.09
CA ALA A 81 -149.03 0.97 -8.02
C ALA A 81 -148.11 -0.21 -8.37
N ARG A 82 -148.65 -1.28 -8.96
CA ARG A 82 -147.84 -2.41 -9.43
C ARG A 82 -146.88 -2.01 -10.54
N ILE A 83 -147.36 -1.25 -11.53
CA ILE A 83 -146.50 -0.72 -12.61
C ILE A 83 -145.43 0.21 -12.05
N GLU A 84 -145.76 1.07 -11.08
CA GLU A 84 -144.82 1.97 -10.43
C GLU A 84 -143.77 1.21 -9.61
N LEU A 85 -144.17 0.19 -8.84
CA LEU A 85 -143.25 -0.68 -8.11
C LEU A 85 -142.34 -1.47 -9.06
N GLU A 86 -142.89 -2.01 -10.15
CA GLU A 86 -142.10 -2.73 -11.16
C GLU A 86 -141.13 -1.80 -11.90
N LYS A 87 -141.56 -0.58 -12.21
CA LYS A 87 -140.66 0.46 -12.76
C LYS A 87 -139.57 0.85 -11.76
N ALA A 88 -139.90 1.01 -10.49
CA ALA A 88 -138.94 1.34 -9.44
C ALA A 88 -137.94 0.18 -9.23
N ALA A 89 -138.41 -1.06 -9.17
CA ALA A 89 -137.58 -2.26 -9.07
C ALA A 89 -136.66 -2.42 -10.29
N ASN A 90 -137.18 -2.24 -11.50
CA ASN A 90 -136.39 -2.28 -12.73
C ASN A 90 -135.36 -1.14 -12.79
N THR A 91 -135.71 0.05 -12.33
CA THR A 91 -134.77 1.19 -12.24
C THR A 91 -133.68 0.90 -11.21
N ASN A 92 -134.04 0.34 -10.06
CA ASN A 92 -133.10 -0.02 -9.01
C ASN A 92 -132.16 -1.15 -9.43
N ALA A 93 -132.68 -2.20 -10.09
CA ALA A 93 -131.87 -3.29 -10.64
C ALA A 93 -130.84 -2.78 -11.66
N ARG A 94 -131.26 -1.89 -12.58
CA ARG A 94 -130.34 -1.24 -13.54
C ARG A 94 -129.30 -0.36 -12.85
N ASN A 95 -129.66 0.31 -11.75
CA ASN A 95 -128.70 1.11 -10.99
C ASN A 95 -127.68 0.21 -10.27
N TYR A 96 -128.11 -0.89 -9.67
CA TYR A 96 -127.21 -1.87 -9.04
C TYR A 96 -126.26 -2.52 -10.05
N GLU A 97 -126.74 -2.87 -11.25
CA GLU A 97 -125.90 -3.41 -12.32
C GLU A 97 -124.80 -2.41 -12.71
N ARG A 98 -125.17 -1.14 -12.94
CA ARG A 98 -124.19 -0.08 -13.23
C ARG A 98 -123.21 0.15 -12.08
N GLU A 99 -123.65 0.06 -10.84
CA GLU A 99 -122.76 0.16 -9.68
C GLU A 99 -121.83 -1.06 -9.58
N ALA A 100 -122.30 -2.26 -9.89
CA ALA A 100 -121.48 -3.46 -9.96
C ALA A 100 -120.43 -3.36 -11.06
N ASP A 101 -120.79 -2.86 -12.26
CA ASP A 101 -119.86 -2.61 -13.36
C ASP A 101 -118.81 -1.58 -12.96
N ARG A 102 -119.22 -0.45 -12.36
CA ARG A 102 -118.29 0.57 -11.85
C ARG A 102 -117.35 0.00 -10.78
N ASN A 103 -117.88 -0.81 -9.86
CA ASN A 103 -117.07 -1.45 -8.83
C ASN A 103 -116.07 -2.44 -9.45
N GLN A 104 -116.47 -3.18 -10.49
CA GLN A 104 -115.60 -4.10 -11.20
C GLN A 104 -114.49 -3.37 -11.98
N GLU A 105 -114.82 -2.22 -12.61
CA GLU A 105 -113.84 -1.34 -13.24
C GLU A 105 -112.84 -0.78 -12.21
N LEU A 106 -113.33 -0.30 -11.07
CA LEU A 106 -112.48 0.19 -9.97
C LEU A 106 -111.57 -0.91 -9.43
N LEU A 107 -112.08 -2.13 -9.21
CA LEU A 107 -111.27 -3.28 -8.79
C LEU A 107 -110.19 -3.64 -9.81
N THR A 108 -110.53 -3.62 -11.10
CA THR A 108 -109.57 -3.86 -12.18
C THR A 108 -108.48 -2.79 -12.18
N ARG A 109 -108.86 -1.53 -11.98
CA ARG A 109 -107.93 -0.40 -11.92
C ARG A 109 -107.02 -0.47 -10.68
N ILE A 110 -107.56 -0.86 -9.52
CA ILE A 110 -106.77 -1.10 -8.30
C ILE A 110 -105.75 -2.20 -8.54
N LYS A 111 -106.13 -3.33 -9.15
CA LYS A 111 -105.20 -4.41 -9.49
C LYS A 111 -104.08 -3.94 -10.42
N GLN A 112 -104.42 -3.19 -11.48
CA GLN A 112 -103.42 -2.62 -12.38
C GLN A 112 -102.45 -1.67 -11.66
N TYR A 113 -102.94 -0.86 -10.72
CA TYR A 113 -102.07 0.00 -9.92
C TYR A 113 -101.17 -0.79 -8.98
N GLN A 114 -101.69 -1.84 -8.33
CA GLN A 114 -100.90 -2.76 -7.49
C GLN A 114 -99.82 -3.47 -8.30
N GLU A 115 -100.14 -4.00 -9.49
CA GLU A 115 -99.17 -4.62 -10.39
C GLU A 115 -98.07 -3.62 -10.77
N ARG A 116 -98.42 -2.39 -11.17
CA ARG A 116 -97.43 -1.34 -11.49
C ARG A 116 -96.57 -0.95 -10.29
N GLU A 117 -97.13 -0.91 -9.09
CA GLU A 117 -96.39 -0.65 -7.86
C GLU A 117 -95.38 -1.77 -7.59
N THR A 118 -95.80 -3.04 -7.69
CA THR A 118 -94.88 -4.18 -7.53
C THR A 118 -93.78 -4.21 -8.58
N GLU A 119 -94.09 -3.88 -9.85
CA GLU A 119 -93.09 -3.76 -10.90
C GLU A 119 -92.09 -2.63 -10.62
N ALA A 120 -92.56 -1.48 -10.15
CA ALA A 120 -91.72 -0.35 -9.79
C ALA A 120 -90.82 -0.68 -8.58
N GLU A 121 -91.36 -1.36 -7.57
CA GLU A 121 -90.59 -1.86 -6.43
C GLU A 121 -89.52 -2.86 -6.84
N ASN A 122 -89.84 -3.80 -7.73
CA ASN A 122 -88.89 -4.79 -8.24
C ASN A 122 -87.77 -4.10 -9.03
N LYS A 123 -88.10 -3.16 -9.92
CA LYS A 123 -87.11 -2.34 -10.64
C LYS A 123 -86.23 -1.54 -9.69
N LEU A 124 -86.79 -0.97 -8.62
CA LEU A 124 -86.02 -0.25 -7.61
C LEU A 124 -85.06 -1.20 -6.86
N LYS A 125 -85.53 -2.41 -6.49
CA LYS A 125 -84.69 -3.44 -5.86
C LYS A 125 -83.53 -3.86 -6.76
N GLU A 126 -83.78 -4.15 -8.03
CA GLU A 126 -82.74 -4.47 -9.00
C GLU A 126 -81.71 -3.34 -9.14
N GLN A 127 -82.17 -2.08 -9.23
CA GLN A 127 -81.28 -0.91 -9.28
C GLN A 127 -80.44 -0.76 -8.01
N MET A 128 -81.01 -1.02 -6.83
CA MET A 128 -80.26 -1.00 -5.56
C MET A 128 -79.19 -2.10 -5.52
N GLU A 129 -79.50 -3.30 -6.01
CA GLU A 129 -78.53 -4.41 -6.07
C GLU A 129 -77.41 -4.13 -7.07
N MET A 130 -77.74 -3.58 -8.24
CA MET A 130 -76.76 -3.13 -9.23
C MET A 130 -75.87 -2.01 -8.68
N ASN A 131 -76.44 -1.01 -8.01
CA ASN A 131 -75.66 0.05 -7.38
C ASN A 131 -74.72 -0.52 -6.29
N LYS A 132 -75.21 -1.46 -5.48
CA LYS A 132 -74.42 -2.15 -4.46
C LYS A 132 -73.26 -2.94 -5.07
N SER A 133 -73.47 -3.62 -6.21
CA SER A 133 -72.41 -4.36 -6.89
C SER A 133 -71.37 -3.42 -7.52
N TYR A 134 -71.80 -2.31 -8.14
CA TYR A 134 -70.90 -1.28 -8.65
C TYR A 134 -70.08 -0.63 -7.55
N LYS A 135 -70.69 -0.30 -6.41
CA LYS A 135 -70.00 0.25 -5.25
C LYS A 135 -68.91 -0.70 -4.74
N LYS A 136 -69.24 -1.99 -4.58
CA LYS A 136 -68.23 -3.01 -4.21
C LYS A 136 -67.11 -3.12 -5.23
N SER A 137 -67.43 -3.11 -6.52
CA SER A 137 -66.44 -3.15 -7.59
C SER A 137 -65.49 -1.95 -7.53
N MET A 138 -66.05 -0.74 -7.41
CA MET A 138 -65.29 0.50 -7.25
C MET A 138 -64.39 0.48 -6.00
N GLU A 139 -64.89 0.02 -4.85
CA GLU A 139 -64.10 -0.12 -3.63
C GLU A 139 -62.94 -1.11 -3.82
N THR A 140 -63.17 -2.25 -4.49
CA THR A 140 -62.09 -3.22 -4.77
C THR A 140 -61.04 -2.65 -5.73
N MET A 141 -61.46 -1.88 -6.74
CA MET A 141 -60.55 -1.22 -7.67
C MET A 141 -59.75 -0.12 -6.98
N SER A 142 -60.39 0.68 -6.12
CA SER A 142 -59.73 1.71 -5.32
C SER A 142 -58.68 1.12 -4.39
N LYS A 143 -58.96 0.00 -3.72
CA LYS A 143 -57.98 -0.71 -2.89
C LYS A 143 -56.78 -1.20 -3.70
N LYS A 144 -57.03 -1.82 -4.87
CA LYS A 144 -55.96 -2.26 -5.78
C LYS A 144 -55.11 -1.08 -6.28
N MET A 145 -55.72 0.07 -6.53
CA MET A 145 -55.01 1.29 -6.93
C MET A 145 -54.07 1.74 -5.81
N GLN A 146 -54.58 1.84 -4.58
CA GLN A 146 -53.82 2.23 -3.41
C GLN A 146 -52.64 1.27 -3.13
N GLU A 147 -52.84 -0.04 -3.28
CA GLU A 147 -51.75 -1.02 -3.15
C GLU A 147 -50.66 -0.83 -4.21
N LYS A 148 -51.04 -0.48 -5.45
CA LYS A 148 -50.07 -0.17 -6.51
C LYS A 148 -49.32 1.13 -6.23
N GLU A 149 -50.00 2.14 -5.71
CA GLU A 149 -49.38 3.41 -5.30
C GLU A 149 -48.38 3.20 -4.15
N SER A 150 -48.71 2.38 -3.14
CA SER A 150 -47.78 2.01 -2.06
C SER A 150 -46.54 1.32 -2.59
N LYS A 151 -46.72 0.30 -3.44
CA LYS A 151 -45.60 -0.43 -4.07
C LYS A 151 -44.73 0.46 -4.93
N LEU A 152 -45.35 1.41 -5.65
CA LEU A 152 -44.63 2.40 -6.45
C LEU A 152 -43.82 3.35 -5.56
N ALA A 153 -44.37 3.79 -4.42
CA ALA A 153 -43.66 4.61 -3.45
C ALA A 153 -42.45 3.88 -2.86
N GLU A 154 -42.62 2.62 -2.44
CA GLU A 154 -41.53 1.76 -1.94
C GLU A 154 -40.42 1.55 -2.99
N ALA A 155 -40.80 1.31 -4.25
CA ALA A 155 -39.85 1.18 -5.35
C ALA A 155 -39.08 2.50 -5.60
N ASN A 156 -39.76 3.65 -5.54
CA ASN A 156 -39.13 4.96 -5.69
C ASN A 156 -38.17 5.30 -4.54
N GLU A 157 -38.51 4.93 -3.31
CA GLU A 157 -37.61 5.04 -2.16
C GLU A 157 -36.36 4.17 -2.35
N THR A 158 -36.56 2.92 -2.76
CA THR A 158 -35.45 2.00 -3.08
C THR A 158 -34.54 2.56 -4.17
N ILE A 159 -35.11 3.11 -5.25
CA ILE A 159 -34.35 3.78 -6.32
C ILE A 159 -33.55 4.97 -5.76
N THR A 160 -34.13 5.75 -4.87
CA THR A 160 -33.47 6.91 -4.26
C THR A 160 -32.28 6.48 -3.40
N VAL A 161 -32.44 5.44 -2.58
CA VAL A 161 -31.35 4.85 -1.79
C VAL A 161 -30.25 4.30 -2.70
N LEU A 162 -30.61 3.57 -3.76
CA LEU A 162 -29.63 3.03 -4.72
C LEU A 162 -28.87 4.13 -5.47
N LYS A 163 -29.53 5.21 -5.88
CA LYS A 163 -28.87 6.39 -6.47
C LYS A 163 -27.87 7.03 -5.50
N GLY A 164 -28.23 7.11 -4.21
CA GLY A 164 -27.32 7.56 -3.14
C GLY A 164 -26.08 6.69 -3.05
N LYS A 165 -26.25 5.36 -2.96
CA LYS A 165 -25.13 4.40 -2.93
C LYS A 165 -24.24 4.46 -4.18
N ILE A 166 -24.83 4.64 -5.36
CA ILE A 166 -24.06 4.80 -6.61
C ILE A 166 -23.18 6.06 -6.52
N SER A 167 -23.72 7.18 -6.03
CA SER A 167 -22.98 8.43 -5.89
C SER A 167 -21.83 8.30 -4.87
N GLU A 168 -22.08 7.62 -3.75
CA GLU A 168 -21.06 7.32 -2.74
C GLU A 168 -19.94 6.43 -3.29
N LEU A 169 -20.30 5.36 -4.01
CA LEU A 169 -19.32 4.48 -4.66
C LEU A 169 -18.50 5.21 -5.73
N GLN A 170 -19.13 6.08 -6.53
CA GLN A 170 -18.42 6.92 -7.50
C GLN A 170 -17.41 7.85 -6.82
N TRP A 171 -17.79 8.46 -5.70
CA TRP A 171 -16.88 9.31 -4.93
C TRP A 171 -15.71 8.50 -4.33
N ASN A 172 -15.99 7.32 -3.79
CA ASN A 172 -14.96 6.42 -3.26
C ASN A 172 -13.97 5.97 -4.35
N ILE A 173 -14.46 5.62 -5.55
CA ILE A 173 -13.61 5.27 -6.69
C ILE A 173 -12.71 6.45 -7.07
N MET A 174 -13.27 7.66 -7.21
CA MET A 174 -12.50 8.86 -7.55
C MET A 174 -11.41 9.14 -6.51
N ASN A 175 -11.71 8.97 -5.22
CA ASN A 175 -10.75 9.17 -4.15
C ASN A 175 -9.63 8.10 -4.20
N GLN A 176 -9.97 6.84 -4.47
CA GLN A 176 -8.99 5.77 -4.66
C GLN A 176 -8.11 6.00 -5.89
N GLU A 177 -8.66 6.44 -7.01
CA GLU A 177 -7.89 6.79 -8.22
C GLU A 177 -6.90 7.94 -7.95
N MET A 178 -7.32 8.97 -7.21
CA MET A 178 -6.45 10.06 -6.80
C MET A 178 -5.32 9.57 -5.87
N GLN A 179 -5.62 8.66 -4.94
CA GLN A 179 -4.61 8.07 -4.08
C GLN A 179 -3.62 7.20 -4.88
N MET A 180 -4.11 6.40 -5.83
CA MET A 180 -3.27 5.57 -6.70
C MET A 180 -2.34 6.41 -7.55
N THR A 181 -2.83 7.49 -8.16
CA THR A 181 -2.00 8.40 -8.97
C THR A 181 -0.93 9.09 -8.12
N SER A 182 -1.25 9.51 -6.90
CA SER A 182 -0.25 10.06 -5.97
C SER A 182 0.79 9.02 -5.52
N GLN A 183 0.39 7.76 -5.33
CA GLN A 183 1.33 6.69 -4.97
C GLN A 183 2.24 6.32 -6.15
N ASP A 184 1.71 6.33 -7.36
CA ASP A 184 2.47 6.04 -8.57
C ASP A 184 3.51 7.14 -8.85
N SER A 185 3.15 8.42 -8.62
CA SER A 185 4.11 9.53 -8.72
C SER A 185 5.23 9.40 -7.66
N GLN A 186 4.89 9.09 -6.40
CA GLN A 186 5.89 8.85 -5.35
C GLN A 186 6.80 7.67 -5.68
N LYS A 187 6.25 6.58 -6.23
CA LYS A 187 7.04 5.43 -6.68
C LYS A 187 8.00 5.84 -7.79
N GLN A 188 7.55 6.65 -8.75
CA GLN A 188 8.40 7.15 -9.82
C GLN A 188 9.53 8.04 -9.30
N GLU A 189 9.23 8.98 -8.40
CA GLU A 189 10.25 9.80 -7.74
C GLU A 189 11.30 8.96 -7.00
N LEU A 190 10.88 7.93 -6.26
CA LEU A 190 11.78 7.02 -5.56
C LEU A 190 12.63 6.18 -6.52
N MET A 191 12.07 5.74 -7.65
CA MET A 191 12.85 5.04 -8.69
C MET A 191 13.91 5.95 -9.31
N GLU A 192 13.57 7.21 -9.58
CA GLU A 192 14.51 8.20 -10.10
C GLU A 192 15.63 8.50 -9.09
N GLN A 193 15.30 8.64 -7.80
CA GLN A 193 16.29 8.79 -6.73
C GLN A 193 17.23 7.58 -6.66
N LEU A 194 16.70 6.36 -6.77
CA LEU A 194 17.51 5.14 -6.77
C LEU A 194 18.45 5.07 -7.98
N ASP A 195 18.00 5.50 -9.17
CA ASP A 195 18.85 5.54 -10.37
C ASP A 195 20.01 6.54 -10.20
N VAL A 196 19.72 7.71 -9.63
CA VAL A 196 20.74 8.72 -9.32
C VAL A 196 21.78 8.19 -8.34
N GLU A 197 21.37 7.54 -7.25
CA GLU A 197 22.31 6.97 -6.28
C GLU A 197 23.14 5.82 -6.87
N LYS A 198 22.54 4.97 -7.72
CA LYS A 198 23.29 3.94 -8.45
C LYS A 198 24.35 4.53 -9.36
N LYS A 199 24.04 5.61 -10.10
CA LYS A 199 25.02 6.32 -10.94
C LYS A 199 26.16 6.90 -10.11
N LYS A 200 25.86 7.59 -9.00
CA LYS A 200 26.88 8.13 -8.09
C LYS A 200 27.79 7.02 -7.54
N TRP A 201 27.22 5.89 -7.13
CA TRP A 201 27.99 4.75 -6.64
C TRP A 201 28.90 4.16 -7.72
N GLN A 202 28.41 4.05 -8.96
CA GLN A 202 29.21 3.60 -10.10
C GLN A 202 30.36 4.57 -10.40
N GLU A 203 30.10 5.87 -10.43
CA GLU A 203 31.11 6.91 -10.62
C GLU A 203 32.18 6.87 -9.52
N ALA A 204 31.77 6.77 -8.26
CA ALA A 204 32.69 6.66 -7.12
C ALA A 204 33.54 5.38 -7.20
N SER A 205 32.94 4.25 -7.60
CA SER A 205 33.66 2.99 -7.79
C SER A 205 34.71 3.11 -8.88
N GLN A 206 34.40 3.80 -9.98
CA GLN A 206 35.35 4.03 -11.07
C GLN A 206 36.47 4.99 -10.68
N GLN A 207 36.18 6.01 -9.86
CA GLN A 207 37.21 6.88 -9.27
C GLN A 207 38.15 6.08 -8.36
N ILE A 208 37.63 5.20 -7.51
CA ILE A 208 38.44 4.33 -6.65
C ILE A 208 39.37 3.45 -7.48
N GLN A 209 38.87 2.81 -8.55
CA GLN A 209 39.70 1.98 -9.44
C GLN A 209 40.81 2.81 -10.10
N THR A 210 40.50 4.02 -10.55
CA THR A 210 41.48 4.92 -11.16
C THR A 210 42.55 5.34 -10.16
N LEU A 211 42.15 5.67 -8.92
CA LEU A 211 43.08 6.00 -7.84
C LEU A 211 43.98 4.81 -7.50
N GLN A 212 43.43 3.61 -7.38
CA GLN A 212 44.21 2.38 -7.13
C GLN A 212 45.24 2.13 -8.25
N ALA A 213 44.86 2.28 -9.52
CA ALA A 213 45.77 2.14 -10.65
C ALA A 213 46.88 3.21 -10.64
N SER A 214 46.55 4.45 -10.28
CA SER A 214 47.55 5.50 -10.12
C SER A 214 48.51 5.23 -8.95
N GLN A 215 47.99 4.66 -7.86
CA GLN A 215 48.77 4.31 -6.67
C GLN A 215 49.75 3.17 -6.96
N SER A 216 49.35 2.15 -7.72
CA SER A 216 50.26 1.09 -8.16
C SER A 216 51.39 1.65 -9.05
N LEU A 217 51.05 2.56 -9.97
CA LEU A 217 52.05 3.20 -10.83
C LEU A 217 53.03 4.08 -10.03
N LEU A 218 52.55 4.80 -9.03
CA LEU A 218 53.40 5.56 -8.12
C LEU A 218 54.34 4.65 -7.32
N ALA A 219 53.85 3.50 -6.83
CA ALA A 219 54.70 2.54 -6.13
C ALA A 219 55.80 1.96 -7.04
N GLU A 220 55.51 1.71 -8.32
CA GLU A 220 56.51 1.31 -9.31
C GLU A 220 57.57 2.41 -9.53
N TYR A 221 57.16 3.66 -9.65
CA TYR A 221 58.09 4.79 -9.77
C TYR A 221 58.93 5.00 -8.52
N GLU A 222 58.36 4.88 -7.33
CA GLU A 222 59.10 4.94 -6.07
C GLU A 222 60.16 3.85 -5.98
N GLN A 223 59.81 2.61 -6.37
CA GLN A 223 60.79 1.52 -6.43
C GLN A 223 61.89 1.83 -7.45
N LYS A 224 61.52 2.37 -8.62
CA LYS A 224 62.49 2.74 -9.66
C LYS A 224 63.44 3.84 -9.19
N ILE A 225 62.95 4.83 -8.45
CA ILE A 225 63.76 5.89 -7.85
C ILE A 225 64.77 5.28 -6.87
N LYS A 226 64.31 4.42 -5.95
CA LYS A 226 65.21 3.73 -4.99
C LYS A 226 66.30 2.93 -5.69
N ASP A 227 65.95 2.19 -6.75
CA ASP A 227 66.93 1.43 -7.54
C ASP A 227 67.97 2.34 -8.21
N LEU A 228 67.54 3.52 -8.70
CA LEU A 228 68.44 4.50 -9.31
C LEU A 228 69.33 5.20 -8.29
N GLU A 229 68.79 5.57 -7.13
CA GLU A 229 69.54 6.13 -6.01
C GLU A 229 70.63 5.16 -5.52
N GLN A 230 70.29 3.87 -5.38
CA GLN A 230 71.27 2.84 -5.01
C GLN A 230 72.38 2.70 -6.06
N LYS A 231 72.02 2.70 -7.36
CA LYS A 231 73.01 2.66 -8.45
C LYS A 231 73.91 3.89 -8.46
N LEU A 232 73.36 5.07 -8.21
CA LEU A 232 74.13 6.31 -8.13
C LEU A 232 75.13 6.25 -6.98
N SER A 233 74.69 5.84 -5.79
CA SER A 233 75.56 5.70 -4.61
C SER A 233 76.71 4.69 -4.86
N GLN A 234 76.41 3.58 -5.54
CA GLN A 234 77.44 2.62 -5.94
C GLN A 234 78.43 3.24 -6.93
N GLN A 235 77.95 4.00 -7.93
CA GLN A 235 78.82 4.69 -8.88
C GLN A 235 79.71 5.73 -8.20
N GLU A 236 79.22 6.45 -7.19
CA GLU A 236 80.01 7.39 -6.40
C GLU A 236 81.12 6.69 -5.61
N GLN A 237 80.83 5.54 -4.99
CA GLN A 237 81.81 4.68 -4.31
C GLN A 237 82.89 4.19 -5.29
N ASP A 238 82.46 3.64 -6.44
CA ASP A 238 83.37 3.15 -7.48
C ASP A 238 84.26 4.29 -8.00
N ALA A 239 83.70 5.49 -8.21
CA ALA A 239 84.46 6.66 -8.63
C ALA A 239 85.51 7.09 -7.60
N LEU A 240 85.22 6.99 -6.29
CA LEU A 240 86.19 7.24 -5.23
C LEU A 240 87.33 6.23 -5.25
N ILE A 241 87.04 4.94 -5.43
CA ILE A 241 88.05 3.89 -5.57
C ILE A 241 88.95 4.18 -6.77
N VAL A 242 88.36 4.48 -7.94
CA VAL A 242 89.11 4.83 -9.15
C VAL A 242 89.98 6.07 -8.93
N LYS A 243 89.48 7.09 -8.21
CA LYS A 243 90.26 8.29 -7.88
C LYS A 243 91.46 7.95 -6.97
N ASN A 244 91.28 7.11 -5.97
CA ASN A 244 92.36 6.66 -5.08
C ASN A 244 93.39 5.82 -5.85
N MET A 245 92.94 4.84 -6.64
CA MET A 245 93.81 4.03 -7.50
C MET A 245 94.62 4.92 -8.48
N LYS A 246 93.98 5.91 -9.11
CA LYS A 246 94.68 6.88 -9.97
C LYS A 246 95.74 7.67 -9.20
N ALA A 247 95.47 8.07 -7.96
CA ALA A 247 96.42 8.78 -7.12
C ALA A 247 97.62 7.90 -6.71
N GLU A 248 97.40 6.63 -6.41
CA GLU A 248 98.48 5.66 -6.15
C GLU A 248 99.31 5.39 -7.41
N LEU A 249 98.65 5.15 -8.55
CA LEU A 249 99.31 4.98 -9.85
C LEU A 249 100.14 6.22 -10.22
N ALA A 250 99.68 7.44 -9.90
CA ALA A 250 100.45 8.66 -10.13
C ALA A 250 101.74 8.74 -9.28
N ARG A 251 101.79 8.08 -8.11
CA ARG A 251 103.00 8.00 -7.26
C ARG A 251 103.97 6.91 -7.73
N PHE A 252 103.50 5.92 -8.48
CA PHE A 252 104.27 4.77 -8.93
C PHE A 252 105.58 5.14 -9.65
N PRO A 253 105.62 6.09 -10.61
CA PRO A 253 106.86 6.47 -11.29
C PRO A 253 107.91 7.09 -10.36
N LYS A 254 107.49 7.69 -9.24
CA LYS A 254 108.41 8.21 -8.22
C LYS A 254 109.02 7.05 -7.42
N MET A 255 108.18 6.11 -6.99
CA MET A 255 108.61 4.92 -6.25
C MET A 255 109.53 4.04 -7.11
N GLU A 256 109.25 3.88 -8.41
CA GLU A 256 110.13 3.19 -9.35
C GLU A 256 111.50 3.86 -9.50
N ARG A 257 111.57 5.19 -9.41
CA ARG A 257 112.83 5.93 -9.42
C ARG A 257 113.61 5.73 -8.12
N GLU A 258 112.94 5.84 -6.98
CA GLU A 258 113.54 5.56 -5.65
C GLU A 258 114.08 4.13 -5.58
N LEU A 259 113.33 3.14 -6.10
CA LEU A 259 113.76 1.74 -6.12
C LEU A 259 114.94 1.51 -7.07
N ARG A 260 115.01 2.22 -8.20
CA ARG A 260 116.20 2.23 -9.07
C ARG A 260 117.42 2.82 -8.36
N GLN A 261 117.27 3.97 -7.70
CA GLN A 261 118.34 4.59 -6.91
C GLN A 261 118.86 3.64 -5.83
N LEU A 262 117.97 3.02 -5.05
CA LEU A 262 118.37 2.05 -4.03
C LEU A 262 119.09 0.81 -4.60
N ARG A 263 118.74 0.39 -5.82
CA ARG A 263 119.45 -0.70 -6.51
C ARG A 263 120.85 -0.27 -6.95
N GLU A 264 120.99 0.94 -7.50
CA GLU A 264 122.27 1.53 -7.89
C GLU A 264 123.18 1.72 -6.66
N GLU A 265 122.64 2.27 -5.56
CA GLU A 265 123.35 2.40 -4.28
C GLU A 265 123.80 1.04 -3.73
N ASN A 266 122.93 0.02 -3.74
CA ASN A 266 123.32 -1.33 -3.32
C ASN A 266 124.42 -1.93 -4.20
N ALA A 267 124.37 -1.71 -5.52
CA ALA A 267 125.41 -2.17 -6.43
C ALA A 267 126.75 -1.48 -6.09
N TYR A 268 126.72 -0.16 -5.88
CA TYR A 268 127.88 0.60 -5.43
C TYR A 268 128.43 0.10 -4.08
N PHE A 269 127.57 -0.19 -3.10
CA PHE A 269 128.01 -0.74 -1.81
C PHE A 269 128.65 -2.13 -1.95
N ARG A 270 128.15 -2.98 -2.86
CA ARG A 270 128.80 -4.28 -3.14
C ARG A 270 130.17 -4.08 -3.76
N GLU A 271 130.29 -3.20 -4.74
CA GLU A 271 131.57 -2.87 -5.38
C GLU A 271 132.57 -2.30 -4.37
N MET A 272 132.13 -1.37 -3.51
CA MET A 272 132.97 -0.82 -2.44
C MET A 272 133.38 -1.88 -1.40
N LYS A 273 132.52 -2.86 -1.13
CA LYS A 273 132.85 -3.99 -0.25
C LYS A 273 133.89 -4.90 -0.89
N GLU A 274 133.77 -5.18 -2.18
CA GLU A 274 134.74 -5.96 -2.96
C GLU A 274 136.11 -5.25 -3.02
N ASN A 275 136.11 -3.95 -3.34
CA ASN A 275 137.32 -3.12 -3.34
C ASN A 275 138.00 -3.05 -1.96
N ASN A 276 137.23 -2.92 -0.87
CA ASN A 276 137.78 -3.02 0.48
C ASN A 276 138.33 -4.42 0.78
N GLY A 277 137.71 -5.47 0.25
CA GLY A 277 138.23 -6.84 0.32
C GLY A 277 139.59 -6.94 -0.34
N LEU A 278 139.74 -6.44 -1.57
CA LEU A 278 141.00 -6.39 -2.31
C LEU A 278 142.08 -5.61 -1.56
N LEU A 279 141.74 -4.43 -1.03
CA LEU A 279 142.66 -3.62 -0.20
C LEU A 279 143.10 -4.37 1.06
N LYS A 280 142.18 -5.08 1.71
CA LYS A 280 142.50 -5.88 2.90
C LYS A 280 143.46 -7.02 2.57
N GLU A 281 143.24 -7.72 1.45
CA GLU A 281 144.16 -8.76 0.96
C GLU A 281 145.57 -8.19 0.68
N GLU A 282 145.66 -7.00 0.11
CA GLU A 282 146.94 -6.31 -0.15
C GLU A 282 147.67 -5.95 1.16
N VAL A 283 146.95 -5.42 2.15
CA VAL A 283 147.49 -5.11 3.49
C VAL A 283 147.96 -6.39 4.21
N GLU A 284 147.17 -7.45 4.22
CA GLU A 284 147.56 -8.75 4.78
C GLU A 284 148.78 -9.34 4.04
N GLY A 285 148.89 -9.09 2.73
CA GLY A 285 150.05 -9.45 1.91
C GLY A 285 151.32 -8.69 2.31
N LEU A 286 151.21 -7.40 2.58
CA LEU A 286 152.31 -6.55 3.07
C LEU A 286 152.72 -6.94 4.50
N GLN A 287 151.77 -7.20 5.40
CA GLN A 287 152.05 -7.67 6.77
C GLN A 287 152.83 -8.98 6.76
N ARG A 288 152.42 -9.99 5.96
CA ARG A 288 153.17 -11.25 5.82
C ARG A 288 154.58 -11.09 5.22
N LYS A 289 154.82 -10.03 4.45
CA LYS A 289 156.18 -9.69 3.98
C LYS A 289 157.00 -9.08 5.12
N LEU A 290 156.40 -8.18 5.89
CA LEU A 290 157.04 -7.55 7.05
C LEU A 290 157.45 -8.59 8.11
N GLU A 291 156.55 -9.50 8.49
CA GLU A 291 156.86 -10.59 9.43
C GLU A 291 158.05 -11.46 8.97
N ARG A 292 158.16 -11.69 7.65
CA ARG A 292 159.30 -12.42 7.07
C ARG A 292 160.59 -11.61 7.18
N TYR A 293 160.55 -10.31 6.93
CA TYR A 293 161.70 -9.42 7.13
C TYR A 293 162.14 -9.39 8.61
N GLU A 294 161.20 -9.25 9.54
CA GLU A 294 161.48 -9.25 10.99
C GLU A 294 162.13 -10.57 11.44
N LYS A 295 161.67 -11.71 10.91
CA LYS A 295 162.25 -13.03 11.23
C LYS A 295 163.70 -13.17 10.74
N VAL A 296 164.01 -12.68 9.55
CA VAL A 296 165.38 -12.66 9.02
C VAL A 296 166.26 -11.72 9.84
N GLN A 297 165.73 -10.56 10.22
CA GLN A 297 166.44 -9.59 11.06
C GLN A 297 166.76 -10.19 12.44
N ALA A 298 165.83 -10.91 13.06
CA ALA A 298 166.07 -11.63 14.31
C ALA A 298 167.17 -12.69 14.17
N GLN A 299 167.18 -13.44 13.06
CA GLN A 299 168.23 -14.42 12.77
C GLN A 299 169.63 -13.78 12.63
N LEU A 300 169.71 -12.60 11.98
CA LEU A 300 170.97 -11.86 11.84
C LEU A 300 171.56 -11.47 13.21
N VAL A 301 170.74 -10.89 14.09
CA VAL A 301 171.15 -10.52 15.46
C VAL A 301 171.66 -11.74 16.25
N THR A 302 171.06 -12.92 16.01
CA THR A 302 171.47 -14.16 16.68
C THR A 302 172.88 -14.57 16.27
N VAL A 303 173.21 -14.46 14.98
CA VAL A 303 174.54 -14.78 14.43
C VAL A 303 175.59 -13.75 14.88
N GLU A 304 175.23 -12.47 14.94
CA GLU A 304 176.11 -11.40 15.43
C GLU A 304 176.55 -11.66 16.89
N LEU A 305 175.62 -12.07 17.77
CA LEU A 305 175.90 -12.43 19.17
C LEU A 305 176.82 -13.67 19.31
N GLU A 306 176.71 -14.66 18.42
CA GLU A 306 177.60 -15.82 18.41
C GLU A 306 179.04 -15.45 18.02
N ASN A 307 179.20 -14.50 17.09
CA ASN A 307 180.50 -14.04 16.64
C ASN A 307 181.25 -13.26 17.73
N GLU A 308 180.54 -12.38 18.47
CA GLU A 308 181.11 -11.69 19.64
C GLU A 308 181.61 -12.66 20.73
N LYS A 309 180.86 -13.74 21.00
CA LYS A 309 181.27 -14.77 21.98
C LYS A 309 182.55 -15.51 21.56
N LEU A 310 182.71 -15.81 20.28
CA LEU A 310 183.90 -16.48 19.75
C LEU A 310 185.12 -15.56 19.79
N LEU A 311 184.94 -14.28 19.45
CA LEU A 311 185.97 -13.25 19.59
C LEU A 311 186.47 -13.10 21.04
N GLY A 312 185.56 -13.10 22.02
CA GLY A 312 185.93 -13.05 23.44
C GLY A 312 186.76 -14.25 23.92
N LYS A 313 186.49 -15.45 23.39
CA LYS A 313 187.29 -16.64 23.70
C LYS A 313 188.70 -16.55 23.14
N LEU A 314 188.88 -16.02 21.93
CA LEU A 314 190.19 -15.88 21.30
C LEU A 314 191.12 -14.96 22.09
N GLN A 315 190.61 -13.81 22.53
CA GLN A 315 191.37 -12.83 23.34
C GLN A 315 191.82 -13.38 24.69
N SER A 316 191.08 -14.33 25.27
CA SER A 316 191.46 -14.96 26.55
C SER A 316 192.70 -15.85 26.42
N TRP A 317 192.95 -16.44 25.24
CA TRP A 317 194.15 -17.23 24.97
C TRP A 317 195.38 -16.35 24.72
N GLU A 318 195.22 -15.20 24.06
CA GLU A 318 196.33 -14.25 23.83
C GLU A 318 196.87 -13.64 25.13
N LYS A 319 196.03 -13.46 26.15
CA LYS A 319 196.46 -12.94 27.47
C LYS A 319 197.33 -13.93 28.25
N LEU A 320 197.21 -15.24 27.97
CA LEU A 320 197.96 -16.27 28.68
C LEU A 320 199.47 -16.17 28.36
N ASP A 321 199.81 -15.91 27.08
CA ASP A 321 201.18 -15.70 26.57
C ASP A 321 201.93 -14.55 27.28
N GLN A 322 201.23 -13.46 27.60
CA GLN A 322 201.84 -12.28 28.21
C GLN A 322 202.17 -12.47 29.70
N SER A 323 201.51 -13.41 30.39
CA SER A 323 201.56 -13.51 31.85
C SER A 323 202.60 -14.50 32.40
N THR A 324 203.02 -15.49 31.62
CA THR A 324 203.85 -16.61 32.10
C THR A 324 205.27 -16.63 31.55
N GLY A 325 205.64 -15.77 30.58
CA GLY A 325 206.99 -15.72 29.99
C GLY A 325 207.42 -17.01 29.27
N LEU A 326 206.47 -17.93 29.11
CA LEU A 326 206.53 -19.23 28.46
C LEU A 326 205.66 -19.12 27.21
N ASN A 327 206.23 -19.31 26.02
CA ASN A 327 205.59 -19.07 24.72
C ASN A 327 204.40 -20.03 24.48
N ILE A 328 203.19 -19.69 24.96
CA ILE A 328 201.98 -20.52 24.96
C ILE A 328 200.80 -19.70 24.42
N ARG A 329 200.47 -19.84 23.12
CA ARG A 329 199.40 -19.07 22.44
C ARG A 329 198.18 -19.89 22.03
N THR A 330 198.28 -21.21 22.11
CA THR A 330 197.16 -22.13 21.84
C THR A 330 197.15 -23.28 22.86
N PRO A 331 196.00 -23.97 23.06
CA PRO A 331 195.94 -25.15 23.92
C PRO A 331 196.98 -26.23 23.56
N ASP A 332 197.35 -26.31 22.27
CA ASP A 332 198.36 -27.24 21.77
C ASP A 332 199.79 -26.86 22.20
N ASP A 333 200.08 -25.59 22.44
CA ASP A 333 201.41 -25.12 22.86
C ASP A 333 201.69 -25.45 24.34
N LEU A 334 200.65 -25.44 25.18
CA LEU A 334 200.72 -25.84 26.59
C LEU A 334 201.12 -27.32 26.71
N SER A 335 200.53 -28.16 25.85
CA SER A 335 200.82 -29.60 25.83
C SER A 335 202.28 -29.91 25.47
N ARG A 336 202.93 -29.11 24.60
CA ARG A 336 204.34 -29.33 24.21
C ARG A 336 205.34 -29.01 25.32
N GLN A 337 205.09 -27.98 26.15
CA GLN A 337 205.99 -27.65 27.25
C GLN A 337 205.96 -28.68 28.38
N ILE A 338 204.81 -29.29 28.64
CA ILE A 338 204.66 -30.34 29.65
C ILE A 338 205.51 -31.56 29.28
N VAL A 339 205.53 -31.95 28.00
CA VAL A 339 206.35 -33.08 27.51
C VAL A 339 207.86 -32.81 27.66
N ALA A 340 208.31 -31.57 27.39
CA ALA A 340 209.72 -31.21 27.52
C ALA A 340 210.22 -31.22 28.98
N LEU A 341 209.36 -30.85 29.94
CA LEU A 341 209.68 -30.90 31.37
C LEU A 341 209.80 -32.35 31.88
N GLN A 342 208.91 -33.24 31.44
CA GLN A 342 208.93 -34.66 31.83
C GLN A 342 210.20 -35.39 31.34
N GLN A 343 210.73 -35.05 30.16
CA GLN A 343 211.97 -35.65 29.64
C GLN A 343 213.23 -35.23 30.43
N ARG A 344 213.25 -34.00 30.98
CA ARG A 344 214.36 -33.45 31.77
C ARG A 344 214.42 -34.07 33.17
N GLU A 345 213.27 -34.46 33.71
CA GLU A 345 213.15 -35.10 35.01
C GLU A 345 213.64 -36.56 34.99
N LEU A 346 213.49 -37.26 33.87
CA LEU A 346 214.03 -38.62 33.65
C LEU A 346 215.57 -38.64 33.62
N THR A 347 216.20 -37.66 32.97
CA THR A 347 217.66 -37.58 32.87
C THR A 347 218.33 -37.29 34.21
N LEU A 348 217.65 -36.53 35.09
CA LEU A 348 218.12 -36.22 36.43
C LEU A 348 218.02 -37.42 37.39
N LYS A 349 217.09 -38.35 37.16
CA LYS A 349 217.01 -39.60 37.96
C LYS A 349 218.11 -40.60 37.62
N GLU A 350 218.63 -40.62 36.38
CA GLU A 350 219.73 -41.50 35.98
C GLU A 350 221.11 -41.02 36.46
N GLN A 351 221.30 -39.72 36.69
CA GLN A 351 222.56 -39.18 37.21
C GLN A 351 222.75 -39.38 38.72
N ASN A 352 221.68 -39.66 39.48
CA ASN A 352 221.76 -39.83 40.93
C ASN A 352 222.03 -41.28 41.40
N SER A 353 221.98 -42.28 40.52
CA SER A 353 222.23 -43.69 40.89
C SER A 353 223.69 -44.15 40.73
N THR A 354 224.62 -43.25 40.42
CA THR A 354 226.07 -43.56 40.25
C THR A 354 226.99 -43.09 41.38
N PHE A 355 226.47 -42.47 42.45
CA PHE A 355 227.27 -42.09 43.63
C PHE A 355 226.79 -42.76 44.92
N MET A 356 227.43 -43.88 45.28
CA MET A 356 227.45 -44.64 46.56
C MET A 356 226.70 -45.99 46.49
N ASN A 357 227.31 -47.19 46.41
CA ASN A 357 228.64 -47.69 46.77
C ASN A 357 229.20 -47.27 48.14
#